data_AF-A0A5C6X0F9-F1
#
_entry.id   AF-A0A5C6X0F9-F1
#
_cell.length_a   1.000
_cell.length_b   1.000
_cell.length_c   1.000
_cell.angle_alpha   90.00
_cell.angle_beta   90.00
_cell.angle_gamma   90.00
#
_symmetry.space_group_name_H-M   'P 1'
#
loop_
_entity.id
_entity.type
_entity.pdbx_description
1 polymer ?
#
loop_
_entity_poly.entity_id
_entity_poly.type
_entity_poly.pdbx_seq_one_letter_code
_entity_poly.pdbx_strand_id
1 'polypeptide(L)'
;MGDGPIQIPTIRGRIAERLARAPARNNDDDPLSFPESPGDVLLRTSEERGAVALACLLLENLREHGATRVNSRALDQVLRKVLDTFGPKEVMDIEVEAYEILLWIGSAIDPDWSPERTEDPGELDPTASRTDLVRWAIHGGVDLEMHYYSRGRGELTRRRITPISLEAETYLHAYCHLRRDERVFRLSRIGDLHPVGGWPEKPRQKPRKSSDEAGGKKQDPPGQMSLLDE
;
A
#
# COMPACT_ATOMS: atom_id res chain seq x y z
N MET A 1 10.13 -9.56 -21.11
CA MET A 1 10.28 -8.11 -20.91
C MET A 1 9.00 -7.58 -20.29
N GLY A 2 9.14 -7.05 -19.08
CA GLY A 2 8.07 -6.58 -18.19
C GLY A 2 8.79 -5.94 -17.01
N ASP A 3 9.61 -4.95 -17.36
CA ASP A 3 10.53 -4.19 -16.50
C ASP A 3 9.77 -3.17 -15.66
N GLY A 4 9.02 -3.66 -14.68
CA GLY A 4 8.64 -2.82 -13.55
C GLY A 4 9.72 -2.91 -12.48
N PRO A 5 10.20 -1.80 -11.89
CA PRO A 5 11.01 -1.85 -10.67
C PRO A 5 10.29 -2.72 -9.64
N ILE A 6 11.04 -3.50 -8.86
CA ILE A 6 10.47 -4.21 -7.71
C ILE A 6 9.79 -3.12 -6.88
N GLN A 7 8.45 -3.15 -6.81
CA GLN A 7 7.68 -2.23 -5.98
C GLN A 7 7.88 -2.70 -4.55
N ILE A 8 9.03 -2.32 -4.01
CA ILE A 8 9.38 -2.46 -2.61
C ILE A 8 8.44 -1.54 -1.85
N PRO A 9 7.94 -1.95 -0.68
CA PRO A 9 7.08 -1.09 0.11
C PRO A 9 7.87 0.14 0.56
N THR A 10 7.70 1.22 -0.21
CA THR A 10 8.31 2.50 0.08
C THR A 10 7.72 3.01 1.38
N ILE A 11 8.56 3.49 2.30
CA ILE A 11 8.09 4.28 3.43
C ILE A 11 7.27 5.44 2.83
N ARG A 12 6.01 5.58 3.21
CA ARG A 12 5.11 6.66 2.76
C ARG A 12 4.80 7.61 3.92
N GLY A 13 4.34 8.81 3.58
CA GLY A 13 3.95 9.83 4.57
C GLY A 13 5.13 10.59 5.17
N ARG A 14 4.96 11.12 6.39
CA ARG A 14 5.88 12.10 7.00
C ARG A 14 7.32 11.61 7.17
N ILE A 15 7.55 10.30 7.34
CA ILE A 15 8.92 9.75 7.41
C ILE A 15 9.59 9.71 6.04
N ALA A 16 8.87 9.37 4.98
CA ALA A 16 9.39 9.48 3.61
C ALA A 16 9.81 10.92 3.32
N GLU A 17 8.99 11.89 3.74
CA GLU A 17 9.32 13.31 3.63
C GLU A 17 10.50 13.71 4.51
N ARG A 18 10.60 13.21 5.75
CA ARG A 18 11.74 13.49 6.63
C ARG A 18 13.03 12.86 6.14
N LEU A 19 13.01 11.63 5.63
CA LEU A 19 14.15 10.96 5.01
C LEU A 19 14.56 11.65 3.72
N ALA A 20 13.61 12.07 2.87
CA ALA A 20 13.91 12.84 1.66
C ALA A 20 14.47 14.24 1.96
N ARG A 21 14.10 14.83 3.12
CA ARG A 21 14.62 16.12 3.61
C ARG A 21 15.89 15.97 4.44
N ALA A 22 16.24 14.75 4.88
CA ALA A 22 17.48 14.51 5.57
C ALA A 22 18.62 14.82 4.61
N PRO A 23 19.66 15.56 5.05
CA PRO A 23 20.82 15.78 4.21
C PRO A 23 21.39 14.42 3.82
N ALA A 24 21.62 14.22 2.52
CA ALA A 24 22.30 13.03 2.04
C ALA A 24 23.60 12.83 2.83
N ARG A 25 23.96 11.57 3.08
CA ARG A 25 25.18 11.25 3.83
C ARG A 25 26.36 11.99 3.20
N ASN A 26 27.17 12.65 4.05
CA ASN A 26 28.28 13.48 3.58
C ASN A 26 29.20 12.66 2.66
N ASN A 27 29.40 13.14 1.43
CA ASN A 27 30.13 12.42 0.38
C ASN A 27 31.65 12.68 0.44
N ASP A 28 32.11 13.44 1.44
CA ASP A 28 33.51 13.81 1.64
C ASP A 28 34.37 12.68 2.23
N ASP A 29 33.76 11.58 2.68
CA ASP A 29 34.49 10.37 3.10
C ASP A 29 34.91 9.52 1.88
N ASP A 30 36.09 8.92 1.96
CA ASP A 30 36.67 8.04 0.94
C ASP A 30 35.61 7.05 0.39
N PRO A 31 35.53 6.88 -0.95
CA PRO A 31 34.63 5.90 -1.54
C PRO A 31 34.93 4.50 -1.00
N LEU A 32 33.89 3.65 -0.91
CA LEU A 32 34.07 2.24 -0.57
C LEU A 32 35.07 1.62 -1.55
N SER A 33 36.24 1.26 -1.04
CA SER A 33 37.28 0.58 -1.79
C SER A 33 37.01 -0.92 -1.76
N PHE A 34 36.99 -1.54 -2.95
CA PHE A 34 36.84 -2.97 -3.10
C PHE A 34 38.16 -3.54 -3.64
N PRO A 35 38.59 -4.73 -3.18
CA PRO A 35 39.80 -5.37 -3.68
C PRO A 35 39.73 -5.61 -5.19
N GLU A 36 40.86 -5.47 -5.89
CA GLU A 36 40.95 -5.64 -7.35
C GLU A 36 40.58 -7.05 -7.83
N SER A 37 40.79 -8.05 -6.97
CA SER A 37 40.42 -9.44 -7.24
C SER A 37 39.23 -9.84 -6.38
N PRO A 38 38.09 -10.21 -6.99
CA PRO A 38 36.94 -10.71 -6.25
C PRO A 38 37.29 -12.05 -5.59
N GLY A 39 37.03 -12.16 -4.30
CA GLY A 39 36.95 -13.45 -3.63
C GLY A 39 35.58 -14.07 -3.87
N ASP A 40 35.53 -15.38 -4.10
CA ASP A 40 34.25 -16.09 -4.25
C ASP A 40 33.62 -16.35 -2.87
N VAL A 41 32.39 -15.87 -2.69
CA VAL A 41 31.56 -16.18 -1.52
C VAL A 41 30.39 -17.05 -1.97
N LEU A 42 30.32 -18.27 -1.44
CA LEU A 42 29.22 -19.20 -1.71
C LEU A 42 28.18 -19.13 -0.59
N LEU A 43 26.94 -18.79 -0.94
CA LEU A 43 25.77 -18.85 -0.05
C LEU A 43 25.16 -20.25 -0.11
N ARG A 44 25.51 -21.10 0.85
CA ARG A 44 25.18 -22.53 0.87
C ARG A 44 23.79 -22.78 1.44
N THR A 45 23.42 -22.07 2.49
CA THR A 45 22.15 -22.31 3.20
C THR A 45 21.04 -21.37 2.72
N SER A 46 19.79 -21.77 2.93
CA SER A 46 18.63 -20.88 2.70
C SER A 46 18.65 -19.66 3.62
N GLU A 47 19.17 -19.81 4.84
CA GLU A 47 19.29 -18.71 5.81
C GLU A 47 20.31 -17.66 5.36
N GLU A 48 21.47 -18.09 4.87
CA GLU A 48 22.49 -17.19 4.31
C GLU A 48 21.94 -16.40 3.12
N ARG A 49 21.23 -17.08 2.22
CA ARG A 49 20.55 -16.44 1.09
C ARG A 49 19.45 -15.48 1.56
N GLY A 50 18.66 -15.86 2.57
CA GLY A 50 17.60 -15.03 3.12
C GLY A 50 18.13 -13.74 3.72
N ALA A 51 19.21 -13.84 4.51
CA ALA A 51 19.88 -12.68 5.11
C ALA A 51 20.42 -11.71 4.04
N VAL A 52 21.03 -12.23 2.97
CA VAL A 52 21.52 -11.40 1.86
C VAL A 52 20.36 -10.73 1.11
N ALA A 53 19.26 -11.46 0.84
CA ALA A 53 18.07 -10.87 0.22
C ALA A 53 17.48 -9.74 1.07
N LEU A 54 17.31 -9.99 2.37
CA LEU A 54 16.81 -9.00 3.34
C LEU A 54 17.69 -7.75 3.36
N ALA A 55 19.02 -7.92 3.45
CA ALA A 55 19.96 -6.81 3.42
C ALA A 55 19.88 -6.01 2.11
N CYS A 56 19.79 -6.69 0.97
CA CYS A 56 19.61 -6.03 -0.33
C CYS A 56 18.31 -5.22 -0.39
N LEU A 57 17.18 -5.73 0.12
CA LEU A 57 15.91 -5.00 0.17
C LEU A 57 15.99 -3.73 1.03
N LEU A 58 16.61 -3.82 2.22
CA LEU A 58 16.81 -2.67 3.09
C LEU A 58 17.72 -1.62 2.43
N LEU A 59 18.83 -2.05 1.82
CA LEU A 59 19.76 -1.18 1.10
C LEU A 59 19.11 -0.50 -0.10
N GLU A 60 18.24 -1.21 -0.83
CA GLU A 60 17.49 -0.65 -1.96
C GLU A 60 16.58 0.50 -1.50
N ASN A 61 15.80 0.31 -0.43
CA ASN A 61 14.96 1.36 0.16
C ASN A 61 15.78 2.57 0.60
N LEU A 62 16.87 2.34 1.34
CA LEU A 62 17.75 3.41 1.80
C LEU A 62 18.37 4.17 0.63
N ARG A 63 18.70 3.47 -0.47
CA ARG A 63 19.29 4.10 -1.66
C ARG A 63 18.30 5.01 -2.37
N GLU A 64 17.03 4.64 -2.45
CA GLU A 64 15.98 5.51 -3.03
C GLU A 64 15.90 6.87 -2.31
N HIS A 65 16.31 6.92 -1.04
CA HIS A 65 16.38 8.13 -0.23
C HIS A 65 17.80 8.70 -0.08
N GLY A 66 18.77 8.23 -0.87
CA GLY A 66 20.15 8.76 -0.87
C GLY A 66 20.99 8.41 0.36
N ALA A 67 20.53 7.46 1.19
CA ALA A 67 21.19 7.09 2.44
C ALA A 67 22.34 6.06 2.26
N THR A 68 22.53 5.51 1.06
CA THR A 68 23.63 4.59 0.75
C THR A 68 24.27 4.86 -0.61
N ARG A 69 25.56 4.51 -0.72
CA ARG A 69 26.39 4.66 -1.93
C ARG A 69 26.45 3.38 -2.78
N VAL A 70 25.70 2.35 -2.41
CA VAL A 70 25.75 1.05 -3.11
C VAL A 70 25.16 1.18 -4.52
N ASN A 71 25.85 0.58 -5.50
CA ASN A 71 25.44 0.61 -6.90
C ASN A 71 24.10 -0.11 -7.12
N SER A 72 23.18 0.55 -7.84
CA SER A 72 21.83 0.02 -8.04
C SER A 72 21.75 -1.24 -8.88
N ARG A 73 22.58 -1.32 -9.92
CA ARG A 73 22.66 -2.49 -10.78
C ARG A 73 23.22 -3.70 -10.04
N ALA A 74 24.21 -3.48 -9.16
CA ALA A 74 24.78 -4.54 -8.35
C ALA A 74 23.75 -5.09 -7.33
N LEU A 75 23.05 -4.21 -6.62
CA LEU A 75 21.99 -4.61 -5.68
C LEU A 75 20.87 -5.39 -6.37
N ASP A 76 20.32 -4.86 -7.47
CA ASP A 76 19.26 -5.53 -8.22
C ASP A 76 19.71 -6.91 -8.73
N GLN A 77 20.94 -7.01 -9.24
CA GLN A 77 21.47 -8.29 -9.74
C GLN A 77 21.63 -9.32 -8.63
N VAL A 78 22.17 -8.94 -7.46
CA VAL A 78 22.33 -9.85 -6.33
C VAL A 78 20.97 -10.25 -5.78
N LEU A 79 20.08 -9.28 -5.54
CA LEU A 79 18.74 -9.52 -5.02
C LEU A 79 17.97 -10.49 -5.91
N ARG A 80 17.97 -10.28 -7.23
CA ARG A 80 17.30 -11.20 -8.18
C ARG A 80 17.84 -12.62 -8.10
N LYS A 81 19.17 -12.78 -8.20
CA LYS A 81 19.82 -14.09 -8.16
C LYS A 81 19.50 -14.85 -6.87
N VAL A 82 19.43 -14.14 -5.75
CA VAL A 82 19.14 -14.72 -4.44
C VAL A 82 17.66 -15.06 -4.31
N LEU A 83 16.75 -14.15 -4.66
CA LEU A 83 15.30 -14.37 -4.60
C LEU A 83 14.83 -15.50 -5.53
N ASP A 84 15.48 -15.70 -6.68
CA ASP A 84 15.17 -16.79 -7.61
C ASP A 84 15.42 -18.19 -7.00
N THR A 85 16.11 -18.27 -5.86
CA THR A 85 16.31 -19.53 -5.11
C THR A 85 15.19 -19.86 -4.12
N PHE A 86 14.18 -18.99 -3.97
CA PHE A 86 13.11 -19.11 -3.00
C PHE A 86 11.74 -19.34 -3.66
N GLY A 87 10.83 -19.97 -2.92
CA GLY A 87 9.42 -20.05 -3.30
C GLY A 87 8.68 -18.72 -3.06
N PRO A 88 7.47 -18.56 -3.62
CA PRO A 88 6.72 -17.31 -3.48
C PRO A 88 6.38 -16.91 -2.04
N LYS A 89 6.22 -17.89 -1.15
CA LYS A 89 5.92 -17.64 0.27
C LYS A 89 7.15 -17.12 0.99
N GLU A 90 8.30 -17.76 0.81
CA GLU A 90 9.54 -17.33 1.43
C GLU A 90 9.98 -15.94 0.93
N VAL A 91 9.76 -15.64 -0.36
CA VAL A 91 9.99 -14.28 -0.90
C VAL A 91 9.06 -13.25 -0.23
N MET A 92 7.79 -13.60 0.02
CA MET A 92 6.88 -12.73 0.76
C MET A 92 7.40 -12.51 2.18
N ASP A 93 7.71 -13.57 2.91
CA ASP A 93 8.17 -13.48 4.31
C ASP A 93 9.40 -12.56 4.43
N ILE A 94 10.36 -12.65 3.49
CA ILE A 94 11.53 -11.78 3.44
C ILE A 94 11.15 -10.32 3.14
N GLU A 95 10.25 -10.07 2.20
CA GLU A 95 9.80 -8.70 1.87
C GLU A 95 8.95 -8.07 3.00
N VAL A 96 8.15 -8.87 3.71
CA VAL A 96 7.38 -8.46 4.89
C VAL A 96 8.33 -8.11 6.03
N GLU A 97 9.32 -8.94 6.32
CA GLU A 97 10.34 -8.64 7.33
C GLU A 97 11.09 -7.34 7.03
N ALA A 98 11.50 -7.15 5.76
CA ALA A 98 12.15 -5.91 5.34
C ALA A 98 11.27 -4.68 5.61
N TYR A 99 9.96 -4.80 5.36
CA TYR A 99 9.00 -3.74 5.62
C TYR A 99 8.83 -3.45 7.10
N GLU A 100 8.63 -4.47 7.93
CA GLU A 100 8.46 -4.32 9.38
C GLU A 100 9.71 -3.70 10.03
N ILE A 101 10.92 -4.07 9.58
CA ILE A 101 12.16 -3.41 10.00
C ILE A 101 12.13 -1.91 9.67
N LEU A 102 11.71 -1.54 8.46
CA LEU A 102 11.65 -0.13 8.04
C LEU A 102 10.57 0.64 8.81
N LEU A 103 9.42 0.03 9.09
CA LEU A 103 8.40 0.59 9.97
C LEU A 103 8.95 0.81 11.38
N TRP A 104 9.63 -0.20 11.94
CA TRP A 104 10.23 -0.12 13.26
C TRP A 104 11.27 1.02 13.33
N ILE A 105 12.20 1.09 12.36
CA ILE A 105 13.18 2.18 12.25
C ILE A 105 12.45 3.54 12.18
N GLY A 106 11.40 3.64 11.38
CA GLY A 106 10.59 4.84 11.26
C GLY A 106 10.00 5.27 12.60
N SER A 107 9.33 4.35 13.29
CA SER A 107 8.73 4.59 14.61
C SER A 107 9.76 4.95 15.69
N ALA A 108 10.97 4.38 15.60
CA ALA A 108 12.05 4.68 16.53
C ALA A 108 12.62 6.10 16.32
N ILE A 109 12.60 6.60 15.08
CA ILE A 109 13.04 7.97 14.73
C ILE A 109 11.95 9.00 15.04
N ASP A 110 10.69 8.64 14.82
CA ASP A 110 9.53 9.50 15.02
C ASP A 110 8.40 8.73 15.72
N PRO A 111 8.36 8.73 17.07
CA PRO A 111 7.35 7.98 17.82
C PRO A 111 5.91 8.42 17.58
N ASP A 112 5.72 9.67 17.13
CA ASP A 112 4.41 10.22 16.78
C ASP A 112 3.98 9.83 15.35
N TRP A 113 4.86 9.20 14.57
CA TRP A 113 4.52 8.68 13.27
C TRP A 113 3.90 7.28 13.41
N SER A 114 2.78 7.10 12.72
CA SER A 114 2.17 5.81 12.45
C SER A 114 1.87 5.71 10.96
N PRO A 115 2.03 4.53 10.33
CA PRO A 115 1.39 4.29 9.05
C PRO A 115 -0.12 4.47 9.20
N GLU A 116 -0.78 5.06 8.19
CA GLU A 116 -2.24 5.20 8.13
C GLU A 116 -2.88 3.81 7.97
N ARG A 117 -3.04 3.09 9.08
CA ARG A 117 -3.82 1.84 9.14
C ARG A 117 -5.28 2.24 9.33
N THR A 118 -6.03 2.30 8.23
CA THR A 118 -7.50 2.45 8.33
C THR A 118 -8.06 1.17 8.94
N GLU A 119 -8.37 1.19 10.24
CA GLU A 119 -8.89 0.03 10.98
C GLU A 119 -10.34 -0.32 10.58
N ASP A 120 -11.09 0.66 10.10
CA ASP A 120 -12.44 0.50 9.57
C ASP A 120 -12.60 1.33 8.28
N PRO A 121 -12.55 0.69 7.10
CA PRO A 121 -12.66 1.41 5.83
C PRO A 121 -14.02 2.08 5.58
N GLY A 122 -15.01 1.95 6.48
CA GLY A 122 -16.31 2.61 6.33
C GLY A 122 -17.05 2.17 5.06
N GLU A 123 -17.89 3.06 4.50
CA GLU A 123 -18.54 2.82 3.20
C GLU A 123 -17.51 2.87 2.06
N LEU A 124 -17.32 1.73 1.37
CA LEU A 124 -16.47 1.67 0.19
C LEU A 124 -17.01 2.53 -0.96
N ASP A 125 -16.17 3.42 -1.45
CA ASP A 125 -16.34 4.11 -2.72
C ASP A 125 -15.61 3.35 -3.84
N PRO A 126 -16.13 3.26 -5.07
CA PRO A 126 -15.40 2.75 -6.24
C PRO A 126 -14.04 3.42 -6.52
N THR A 127 -13.80 4.60 -5.94
CA THR A 127 -12.53 5.34 -6.01
C THR A 127 -11.57 5.02 -4.85
N ALA A 128 -11.96 4.17 -3.90
CA ALA A 128 -11.13 3.77 -2.78
C ALA A 128 -9.85 3.08 -3.25
N SER A 129 -8.79 3.16 -2.43
CA SER A 129 -7.54 2.50 -2.75
C SER A 129 -7.74 0.98 -2.80
N ARG A 130 -6.88 0.27 -3.55
CA ARG A 130 -6.89 -1.21 -3.57
C ARG A 130 -6.71 -1.80 -2.18
N THR A 131 -5.89 -1.16 -1.35
CA THR A 131 -5.64 -1.55 0.04
C THR A 131 -6.92 -1.45 0.88
N ASP A 132 -7.70 -0.37 0.73
CA ASP A 132 -8.96 -0.18 1.45
C ASP A 132 -10.04 -1.16 0.99
N LEU A 133 -10.14 -1.41 -0.32
CA LEU A 133 -11.00 -2.45 -0.88
C LEU A 133 -10.70 -3.83 -0.28
N VAL A 134 -9.42 -4.19 -0.20
CA VAL A 134 -9.01 -5.47 0.39
C VAL A 134 -9.35 -5.52 1.88
N ARG A 135 -9.05 -4.46 2.65
CA ARG A 135 -9.38 -4.39 4.09
C ARG A 135 -10.88 -4.54 4.33
N TRP A 136 -11.70 -3.83 3.54
CA TRP A 136 -13.15 -3.93 3.61
C TRP A 136 -13.63 -5.34 3.29
N ALA A 137 -13.06 -5.97 2.26
CA ALA A 137 -13.44 -7.31 1.84
C ALA A 137 -13.06 -8.37 2.90
N ILE A 138 -11.92 -8.22 3.57
CA ILE A 138 -11.51 -9.04 4.71
C ILE A 138 -12.53 -8.88 5.85
N HIS A 139 -12.85 -7.63 6.22
CA HIS A 139 -13.78 -7.35 7.32
C HIS A 139 -15.20 -7.86 7.04
N GLY A 140 -15.69 -7.65 5.81
CA GLY A 140 -17.03 -8.05 5.39
C GLY A 140 -17.16 -9.50 4.94
N GLY A 141 -16.05 -10.27 4.89
CA GLY A 141 -16.05 -11.63 4.35
C GLY A 141 -16.48 -11.70 2.88
N VAL A 142 -16.15 -10.68 2.09
CA VAL A 142 -16.57 -10.54 0.70
C VAL A 142 -15.51 -11.07 -0.25
N ASP A 143 -15.91 -11.94 -1.17
CA ASP A 143 -15.01 -12.43 -2.21
C ASP A 143 -14.68 -11.32 -3.23
N LEU A 144 -13.45 -11.36 -3.74
CA LEU A 144 -12.97 -10.45 -4.76
C LEU A 144 -12.74 -11.18 -6.08
N GLU A 145 -13.01 -10.49 -7.19
CA GLU A 145 -12.54 -10.86 -8.52
C GLU A 145 -11.36 -10.00 -8.93
N MET A 146 -10.35 -10.64 -9.51
CA MET A 146 -9.13 -9.96 -9.93
C MET A 146 -8.56 -10.48 -11.23
N HIS A 147 -7.88 -9.58 -11.95
CA HIS A 147 -6.96 -9.92 -13.03
C HIS A 147 -5.53 -9.96 -12.49
N TYR A 148 -4.93 -11.15 -12.44
CA TYR A 148 -3.60 -11.36 -11.86
C TYR A 148 -2.56 -11.75 -12.91
N TYR A 149 -1.47 -10.98 -12.97
CA TYR A 149 -0.35 -11.23 -13.87
C TYR A 149 0.68 -12.19 -13.23
N SER A 150 0.81 -13.38 -13.82
CA SER A 150 1.73 -14.43 -13.35
C SER A 150 3.07 -14.35 -14.08
N ARG A 151 4.10 -13.75 -13.46
CA ARG A 151 5.46 -13.62 -14.04
C ARG A 151 6.02 -14.94 -14.60
N GLY A 152 5.91 -16.04 -13.85
CA GLY A 152 6.46 -17.34 -14.28
C GLY A 152 5.78 -17.96 -15.52
N ARG A 153 4.62 -17.43 -15.95
CA ARG A 153 3.89 -17.91 -17.13
C ARG A 153 3.65 -16.83 -18.19
N GLY A 154 3.89 -15.56 -17.87
CA GLY A 154 3.54 -14.44 -18.75
C GLY A 154 2.04 -14.28 -18.98
N GLU A 155 1.20 -14.93 -18.18
CA GLU A 155 -0.25 -15.00 -18.39
C GLU A 155 -1.01 -14.05 -17.45
N LEU A 156 -2.01 -13.37 -18.01
CA LEU A 156 -3.05 -12.70 -17.24
C LEU A 156 -4.17 -13.71 -16.95
N THR A 157 -4.48 -13.90 -15.66
CA THR A 157 -5.52 -14.86 -15.23
C THR A 157 -6.60 -14.14 -14.45
N ARG A 158 -7.87 -14.41 -14.78
CA ARG A 158 -9.01 -13.98 -13.96
C ARG A 158 -9.20 -14.96 -12.80
N ARG A 159 -9.35 -14.45 -11.58
CA ARG A 159 -9.45 -15.27 -10.36
C ARG A 159 -10.51 -14.70 -9.44
N ARG A 160 -11.28 -15.59 -8.83
CA ARG A 160 -12.06 -15.32 -7.63
C ARG A 160 -11.24 -15.73 -6.42
N ILE A 161 -11.19 -14.88 -5.41
CA ILE A 161 -10.45 -15.11 -4.16
C ILE A 161 -11.31 -14.74 -2.95
N THR A 162 -11.09 -15.45 -1.84
CA THR A 162 -11.58 -15.06 -0.53
C THR A 162 -10.39 -14.48 0.26
N PRO A 163 -10.33 -13.17 0.48
CA PRO A 163 -9.20 -12.53 1.14
C PRO A 163 -9.15 -12.93 2.63
N ILE A 164 -7.95 -13.21 3.15
CA ILE A 164 -7.71 -13.68 4.52
C ILE A 164 -6.96 -12.61 5.32
N SER A 165 -5.83 -12.14 4.80
CA SER A 165 -5.02 -11.08 5.42
C SER A 165 -4.34 -10.21 4.38
N LEU A 166 -3.98 -8.98 4.78
CA LEU A 166 -3.18 -8.06 4.00
C LEU A 166 -1.90 -7.73 4.77
N GLU A 167 -0.76 -8.11 4.21
CA GLU A 167 0.57 -7.99 4.83
C GLU A 167 1.40 -6.93 4.12
N ALA A 168 2.09 -6.11 4.92
CA ALA A 168 2.94 -5.01 4.45
C ALA A 168 2.29 -4.08 3.40
N GLU A 169 0.95 -3.98 3.42
CA GLU A 169 0.13 -3.27 2.42
C GLU A 169 0.41 -3.66 0.95
N THR A 170 1.08 -4.79 0.74
CA THR A 170 1.67 -5.19 -0.55
C THR A 170 1.27 -6.60 -0.94
N TYR A 171 1.01 -7.46 0.05
CA TYR A 171 0.73 -8.88 -0.12
C TYR A 171 -0.65 -9.23 0.39
N LEU A 172 -1.49 -9.72 -0.51
CA LEU A 172 -2.80 -10.28 -0.19
C LEU A 172 -2.69 -11.79 -0.04
N HIS A 173 -2.86 -12.28 1.19
CA HIS A 173 -3.06 -13.70 1.45
C HIS A 173 -4.55 -14.04 1.29
N ALA A 174 -4.87 -15.00 0.44
CA ALA A 174 -6.24 -15.33 0.11
C ALA A 174 -6.42 -16.78 -0.33
N TYR A 175 -7.60 -17.34 -0.08
CA TYR A 175 -8.00 -18.61 -0.69
C TYR A 175 -8.33 -18.40 -2.18
N CYS A 176 -7.63 -19.10 -3.05
CA CYS A 176 -7.79 -18.99 -4.50
C CYS A 176 -8.76 -20.05 -5.02
N HIS A 177 -9.98 -19.67 -5.38
CA HIS A 177 -11.02 -20.60 -5.84
C HIS A 177 -10.65 -21.36 -7.11
N LEU A 178 -9.87 -20.74 -8.00
CA LEU A 178 -9.36 -21.39 -9.22
C LEU A 178 -8.39 -22.54 -8.91
N ARG A 179 -7.62 -22.41 -7.82
CA ARG A 179 -6.60 -23.40 -7.43
C ARG A 179 -7.04 -24.27 -6.26
N ARG A 180 -8.12 -23.89 -5.58
CA ARG A 180 -8.66 -24.51 -4.37
C ARG A 180 -7.62 -24.64 -3.27
N ASP A 181 -6.87 -23.55 -3.08
CA ASP A 181 -5.68 -23.52 -2.23
C ASP A 181 -5.38 -22.08 -1.77
N GLU A 182 -4.75 -21.94 -0.61
CA GLU A 182 -4.29 -20.66 -0.07
C GLU A 182 -3.08 -20.16 -0.85
N ARG A 183 -3.13 -18.88 -1.24
CA ARG A 183 -2.08 -18.26 -2.05
C ARG A 183 -1.87 -16.80 -1.69
N VAL A 184 -0.63 -16.38 -1.90
CA VAL A 184 -0.21 -15.00 -1.76
C VAL A 184 -0.20 -14.33 -3.12
N PHE A 185 -0.79 -13.13 -3.18
CA PHE A 185 -0.85 -12.28 -4.36
C PHE A 185 -0.20 -10.94 -4.07
N ARG A 186 0.73 -10.51 -4.92
CA ARG A 186 1.29 -9.16 -4.82
C ARG A 186 0.31 -8.16 -5.41
N LEU A 187 -0.11 -7.15 -4.64
CA LEU A 187 -1.08 -6.15 -5.08
C LEU A 187 -0.64 -5.41 -6.35
N SER A 188 0.67 -5.16 -6.51
CA SER A 188 1.23 -4.52 -7.71
C SER A 188 1.09 -5.34 -9.00
N ARG A 189 0.77 -6.65 -8.90
CA ARG A 189 0.52 -7.54 -10.04
C ARG A 189 -0.96 -7.75 -10.33
N ILE A 190 -1.83 -7.09 -9.55
CA ILE A 190 -3.27 -7.08 -9.77
C ILE A 190 -3.60 -5.91 -10.70
N GLY A 191 -4.16 -6.22 -11.87
CA GLY A 191 -4.63 -5.22 -12.83
C GLY A 191 -5.96 -4.61 -12.35
N ASP A 192 -7.03 -5.39 -12.50
CA ASP A 192 -8.36 -5.05 -11.99
C ASP A 192 -8.66 -5.81 -10.70
N LEU A 193 -9.37 -5.15 -9.78
CA LEU A 193 -9.83 -5.70 -8.51
C LEU A 193 -11.20 -5.11 -8.17
N HIS A 194 -12.19 -5.96 -7.90
CA HIS A 194 -13.53 -5.52 -7.49
C HIS A 194 -14.25 -6.61 -6.68
N PRO A 195 -15.29 -6.27 -5.90
CA PRO A 195 -16.10 -7.27 -5.22
C PRO A 195 -16.84 -8.21 -6.20
N VAL A 196 -17.00 -9.47 -5.79
CA VAL A 196 -17.93 -10.40 -6.46
C VAL A 196 -19.35 -9.87 -6.27
N GLY A 197 -20.11 -9.77 -7.37
CA GLY A 197 -21.47 -9.22 -7.34
C GLY A 197 -21.57 -7.72 -7.56
N GLY A 198 -20.44 -7.02 -7.75
CA GLY A 198 -20.39 -5.58 -8.01
C GLY A 198 -20.19 -4.74 -6.74
N TRP A 199 -20.04 -3.43 -6.92
CA TRP A 199 -19.83 -2.51 -5.81
C TRP A 199 -21.09 -2.40 -4.95
N PRO A 200 -20.97 -2.31 -3.60
CA PRO A 200 -22.11 -2.05 -2.73
C PRO A 200 -22.81 -0.76 -3.17
N GLU A 201 -24.13 -0.80 -3.31
CA GLU A 201 -24.90 0.40 -3.70
C GLU A 201 -24.76 1.48 -2.62
N LYS A 202 -24.36 2.70 -3.01
CA LYS A 202 -24.42 3.85 -2.09
C LYS A 202 -25.87 4.00 -1.62
N PRO A 203 -26.15 4.14 -0.31
CA PRO A 203 -27.49 4.47 0.13
C PRO A 203 -27.90 5.77 -0.56
N ARG A 204 -29.00 5.73 -1.33
CA ARG A 204 -29.59 6.93 -1.90
C ARG A 204 -29.90 7.87 -0.74
N GLN A 205 -29.16 8.98 -0.63
CA GLN A 205 -29.53 10.06 0.26
C GLN A 205 -30.96 10.47 -0.12
N LYS A 206 -31.92 10.18 0.77
CA LYS A 206 -33.27 10.70 0.61
C LYS A 206 -33.12 12.22 0.53
N PRO A 207 -33.66 12.88 -0.51
CA PRO A 207 -33.66 14.34 -0.55
C PRO A 207 -34.28 14.80 0.77
N ARG A 208 -33.54 15.60 1.54
CA ARG A 208 -34.08 16.27 2.71
C ARG A 208 -35.34 16.98 2.22
N LYS A 209 -36.52 16.52 2.66
CA LYS A 209 -37.76 17.27 2.49
C LYS A 209 -37.47 18.64 3.08
N SER A 210 -37.37 19.65 2.22
CA SER A 210 -37.51 21.03 2.62
C SER A 210 -38.90 21.14 3.23
N SER A 211 -38.96 21.11 4.55
CA SER A 211 -40.16 21.45 5.29
C SER A 211 -40.41 22.95 5.11
N ASP A 212 -41.39 23.23 4.27
CA ASP A 212 -42.41 24.28 4.37
C ASP A 212 -41.97 25.75 4.37
N GLU A 213 -42.16 26.38 3.20
CA GLU A 213 -42.87 27.65 3.14
C GLU A 213 -44.31 27.45 3.64
N ALA A 214 -44.69 28.09 4.74
CA ALA A 214 -46.04 28.64 4.95
C ALA A 214 -46.13 29.35 6.31
N GLY A 215 -45.80 30.63 6.32
CA GLY A 215 -46.01 31.53 7.45
C GLY A 215 -46.33 32.94 6.98
N GLY A 216 -47.33 33.08 6.11
CA GLY A 216 -47.81 34.38 5.64
C GLY A 216 -48.32 35.23 6.78
N LYS A 217 -47.63 36.34 7.08
CA LYS A 217 -48.18 37.42 7.92
C LYS A 217 -48.94 38.40 7.04
N LYS A 218 -50.28 38.41 7.21
CA LYS A 218 -51.18 39.49 6.78
C LYS A 218 -50.65 40.84 7.27
N GLN A 219 -50.54 41.80 6.37
CA GLN A 219 -50.48 43.23 6.70
C GLN A 219 -51.91 43.78 6.55
N ASP A 220 -52.50 44.23 7.66
CA ASP A 220 -53.70 45.07 7.64
C ASP A 220 -53.28 46.55 7.45
N PRO A 221 -54.05 47.38 6.72
CA PRO A 221 -53.72 48.78 6.51
C PRO A 221 -54.16 49.64 7.70
N PRO A 222 -53.44 50.73 8.07
CA PRO A 222 -53.92 51.65 9.08
C PRO A 222 -54.91 52.63 8.45
N GLY A 223 -56.17 52.51 8.86
CA GLY A 223 -57.20 53.52 8.66
C GLY A 223 -56.97 54.75 9.53
N GLN A 224 -57.29 55.91 8.96
CA GLN A 224 -57.34 57.23 9.59
C GLN A 224 -58.20 57.23 10.85
N MET A 225 -57.75 57.89 11.92
CA MET A 225 -58.57 58.87 12.65
C MET A 225 -57.70 59.95 13.29
N SER A 226 -58.13 61.18 13.00
CA SER A 226 -57.79 62.46 13.59
C SER A 226 -58.02 62.49 15.10
N LEU A 227 -57.14 63.13 15.87
CA LEU A 227 -57.57 64.01 16.96
C LEU A 227 -56.49 65.06 17.25
N LEU A 228 -56.95 66.31 17.28
CA LEU A 228 -56.27 67.49 17.80
C LEU A 228 -55.96 67.30 19.29
N ASP A 229 -54.85 67.85 19.78
CA ASP A 229 -54.83 69.00 20.69
C ASP A 229 -53.44 69.21 21.34
N GLU A 230 -53.06 70.49 21.34
CA GLU A 230 -52.02 71.23 22.11
C GLU A 230 -50.52 70.97 21.88
#